data_AF-V5IIY8-F1
#
_entry.id   AF-V5IIY8-F1
#
_cell.length_a   1.000
_cell.length_b   1.000
_cell.length_c   1.000
_cell.angle_alpha   90.00
_cell.angle_beta   90.00
_cell.angle_gamma   90.00
#
_symmetry.space_group_name_H-M   'P 1'
#
loop_
_entity.id
_entity.type
_entity.pdbx_description
1 polymer ?
#
loop_
_entity_poly.entity_id
_entity_poly.type
_entity_poly.pdbx_seq_one_letter_code
_entity_poly.pdbx_strand_id
1 'polypeptide(L)' 'TTYCVCSSKKDCGNDQCCLVTLSLDMAVVSCAPLAGLGASCSNSQTGDEPYTTHCPCKTGYECVDGIRTTTTSQPVAVE' A
#
# COMPACT_ATOMS: atom_id res chain seq x y z
N THR A 1 16.24 4.73 12.61
CA THR A 1 15.33 4.50 11.48
C THR A 1 15.06 5.84 10.83
N THR A 2 15.59 6.08 9.64
CA THR A 2 15.35 7.33 8.91
C THR A 2 13.92 7.29 8.38
N TYR A 3 13.05 8.13 8.92
CA TYR A 3 11.72 8.38 8.36
C TYR A 3 11.94 9.17 7.07
N CYS A 4 11.97 8.49 5.92
CA CYS A 4 11.98 9.17 4.63
C CYS A 4 10.62 9.84 4.45
N VAL A 5 10.59 11.15 4.66
CA VAL A 5 9.47 11.99 4.26
C VAL A 5 9.34 11.88 2.75
N CYS A 6 8.12 11.61 2.28
CA CYS A 6 7.81 11.47 0.88
C CYS A 6 6.68 12.44 0.52
N SER A 7 6.68 12.90 -0.72
CA SER A 7 5.56 13.67 -1.28
C SER A 7 4.77 12.83 -2.27
N SER A 8 5.41 11.82 -2.85
CA SER A 8 4.85 10.94 -3.86
C SER A 8 5.40 9.51 -3.74
N LYS A 9 4.75 8.56 -4.42
CA LYS A 9 5.27 7.19 -4.55
C LYS A 9 6.71 7.15 -5.11
N LYS A 10 7.08 8.08 -5.98
CA LYS A 10 8.39 8.10 -6.64
C LYS A 10 9.54 8.38 -5.67
N ASP A 11 9.24 9.00 -4.53
CA ASP A 11 10.22 9.24 -3.45
C ASP A 11 10.51 7.96 -2.64
N CYS A 12 9.68 6.93 -2.80
CA CYS A 12 9.78 5.68 -2.07
C CYS A 12 10.31 4.53 -2.94
N GLY A 13 10.78 3.47 -2.28
CA GLY A 13 11.22 2.26 -2.98
C GLY A 13 10.11 1.55 -3.75
N ASN A 14 10.48 0.64 -4.64
CA ASN A 14 9.55 -0.11 -5.49
C ASN A 14 8.49 -0.91 -4.71
N ASP A 15 8.82 -1.31 -3.48
CA ASP A 15 7.98 -2.07 -2.56
C ASP A 15 7.35 -1.21 -1.44
N GLN A 16 7.33 0.09 -1.65
CA GLN A 16 6.82 1.08 -0.70
C GLN A 16 5.82 2.02 -1.36
N CYS A 17 4.97 2.60 -0.55
CA CYS A 17 4.09 3.69 -0.94
C CYS A 17 4.33 4.89 -0.04
N CYS A 18 3.93 6.06 -0.51
CA CYS A 18 3.93 7.25 0.31
C CYS A 18 2.63 7.31 1.14
N LEU A 19 2.72 7.23 2.47
CA LEU A 19 1.55 7.11 3.36
C LEU A 19 1.55 8.24 4.39
N VAL A 20 0.41 8.91 4.52
CA VAL A 20 0.09 9.84 5.60
C VAL A 20 -0.34 9.03 6.82
N THR A 21 0.43 9.14 7.90
CA THR A 21 0.08 8.59 9.21
C THR A 21 -0.40 9.73 10.10
N LEU A 22 -1.68 9.71 10.46
CA LEU A 22 -2.25 10.65 11.42
C LEU A 22 -1.92 10.18 12.84
N SER A 23 -1.04 10.92 13.51
CA SER A 23 -0.87 10.85 14.96
C SER A 23 -1.67 12.00 15.59
N LEU A 24 -2.13 11.83 16.83
CA LEU A 24 -3.08 12.69 17.57
C LEU A 24 -2.99 14.22 17.34
N ASP A 25 -1.80 14.74 17.02
CA ASP A 25 -1.55 16.17 16.77
C ASP A 25 -0.83 16.45 15.43
N MET A 26 -0.37 15.43 14.69
CA MET A 26 0.49 15.61 13.51
C MET A 26 0.22 14.58 12.41
N ALA A 27 0.14 15.05 11.17
CA ALA A 27 0.14 14.21 9.98
C ALA A 27 1.59 14.03 9.50
N VAL A 28 2.10 12.79 9.53
CA VAL A 28 3.45 12.48 9.03
C VAL A 28 3.32 11.72 7.73
N VAL A 29 3.84 12.29 6.65
CA VAL A 29 3.90 11.62 5.35
C VAL A 29 5.24 10.91 5.23
N SER A 30 5.23 9.58 5.09
CA SER A 30 6.45 8.79 5.03
C SER A 30 6.31 7.54 4.18
N CYS A 31 7.43 6.99 3.72
CA CYS A 31 7.43 5.74 2.97
C CYS A 31 7.04 4.56 3.87
N ALA A 32 5.93 3.91 3.54
CA ALA A 32 5.44 2.72 4.21
C ALA A 32 5.49 1.51 3.27
N PRO A 33 5.64 0.27 3.80
CA PRO A 33 5.64 -0.92 2.97
C PRO A 33 4.28 -1.15 2.30
N LEU A 34 4.29 -1.71 1.08
CA LEU A 34 3.07 -2.16 0.42
C LEU A 34 2.36 -3.23 1.27
N ALA A 35 1.03 -3.17 1.34
CA ALA A 35 0.22 -4.05 2.19
C ALA A 35 0.45 -5.51 1.82
N GLY A 36 0.88 -6.40 2.73
CA GLY A 36 1.14 -7.83 2.47
C GLY A 36 -0.13 -8.70 2.37
N LEU A 37 0.01 -10.01 2.09
CA LEU A 37 -1.13 -10.93 2.04
C LEU A 37 -1.95 -10.88 3.33
N GLY A 38 -3.28 -10.74 3.20
CA GLY A 38 -4.18 -10.62 4.34
C GLY A 38 -4.11 -9.29 5.10
N ALA A 39 -3.26 -8.35 4.68
CA ALA A 39 -3.19 -7.02 5.26
C ALA A 39 -4.25 -6.10 4.66
N SER A 40 -4.64 -5.08 5.42
CA SER A 40 -5.48 -3.99 4.95
C SER A 40 -4.76 -3.21 3.85
N CYS A 41 -5.45 -2.95 2.76
CA CYS A 41 -4.93 -2.28 1.58
C CYS A 41 -5.90 -1.20 1.09
N SER A 42 -5.36 -0.26 0.34
CA SER A 42 -6.16 0.67 -0.46
C SER A 42 -5.99 0.35 -1.94
N ASN A 43 -7.00 0.65 -2.75
CA ASN A 43 -6.86 0.54 -4.20
C ASN A 43 -5.74 1.44 -4.71
N SER A 44 -5.00 0.98 -5.72
CA SER A 44 -3.96 1.80 -6.35
C SER A 44 -4.60 3.04 -6.96
N GLN A 45 -4.14 4.21 -6.54
CA GLN A 45 -4.61 5.49 -7.08
C GLN A 45 -3.78 5.86 -8.30
N THR A 46 -4.40 6.45 -9.33
CA THR A 46 -3.73 6.91 -10.55
C THR A 46 -2.92 8.20 -10.34
N GLY A 47 -2.93 8.76 -9.12
CA GLY A 47 -2.24 10.00 -8.76
C GLY A 47 -0.92 9.79 -8.02
N ASP A 48 -0.14 10.87 -7.94
CA ASP A 48 1.07 10.94 -7.11
C ASP A 48 0.75 11.29 -5.64
N GLU A 49 -0.52 11.48 -5.28
CA GLU A 49 -0.92 11.81 -3.91
C GLU A 49 -0.59 10.70 -2.90
N PRO A 50 -0.20 11.06 -1.67
CA PRO A 50 0.07 10.11 -0.63
C PRO A 50 -1.23 9.41 -0.18
N TYR A 51 -1.09 8.14 0.16
CA TYR A 51 -2.18 7.34 0.72
C TYR A 51 -2.52 7.84 2.12
N THR A 52 -3.81 7.85 2.48
CA THR A 52 -4.26 8.37 3.79
C THR A 52 -4.63 7.29 4.80
N THR A 53 -4.86 6.07 4.33
CA THR A 53 -5.30 4.93 5.16
C THR A 53 -4.32 3.76 5.06
N HIS A 54 -4.19 3.15 3.88
CA HIS A 54 -3.31 2.01 3.67
C HIS A 54 -2.53 2.12 2.37
N CYS A 55 -1.34 1.51 2.34
CA CYS A 55 -0.64 1.33 1.08
C CYS A 55 -1.38 0.35 0.16
N PRO A 56 -1.19 0.46 -1.16
CA PRO A 56 -1.75 -0.50 -2.09
C PRO A 56 -1.05 -1.84 -1.99
N CYS A 57 -1.65 -2.84 -2.64
CA CYS A 57 -1.06 -4.15 -2.79
C CYS A 57 0.21 -4.08 -3.65
N LYS A 58 1.17 -4.98 -3.36
CA LYS A 58 2.29 -5.24 -4.26
C LYS A 58 1.76 -5.80 -5.58
N THR A 59 2.47 -5.54 -6.66
CA THR A 59 2.16 -6.06 -8.00
C THR A 59 1.92 -7.58 -7.96
N GLY A 60 0.86 -8.03 -8.64
CA GLY A 60 0.42 -9.44 -8.64
C GLY A 60 -0.58 -9.81 -7.54
N TYR A 61 -1.12 -8.81 -6.85
CA TYR A 61 -2.14 -8.97 -5.81
C TYR A 61 -3.21 -7.91 -5.98
N GLU A 62 -4.43 -8.26 -5.60
CA GLU A 62 -5.58 -7.37 -5.70
C GLU A 62 -6.04 -6.94 -4.32
N CYS A 63 -6.57 -5.72 -4.23
CA CYS A 63 -7.19 -5.22 -3.02
C CYS A 63 -8.70 -5.44 -3.13
N VAL A 64 -9.22 -6.49 -2.52
CA VAL A 64 -10.64 -6.86 -2.56
C VAL A 64 -11.25 -6.55 -1.21
N ASP A 65 -12.27 -5.71 -1.18
CA ASP A 65 -12.94 -5.29 0.06
C ASP A 65 -11.99 -4.66 1.10
N GLY A 66 -10.94 -3.98 0.64
CA GLY A 66 -9.92 -3.38 1.53
C GLY A 66 -8.95 -4.39 2.14
N ILE A 67 -9.00 -5.66 1.73
CA ILE A 67 -8.06 -6.71 2.13
C ILE A 67 -7.28 -7.20 0.92
N ARG A 68 -5.97 -7.36 1.09
CA ARG A 68 -5.12 -7.89 0.01
C ARG A 68 -5.37 -9.38 -0.17
N THR A 69 -5.82 -9.74 -1.37
CA THR A 69 -5.96 -11.12 -1.84
C THR A 69 -4.92 -11.43 -2.89
N THR A 70 -4.65 -12.72 -3.11
CA THR A 70 -3.90 -13.15 -4.30
C THR A 70 -4.74 -12.86 -5.54
N THR A 71 -4.12 -12.30 -6.59
CA THR A 71 -4.76 -12.22 -7.91
C THR A 71 -5.05 -13.65 -8.36
N THR A 72 -6.33 -14.02 -8.38
CA THR A 72 -6.79 -15.34 -8.81
C THR A 72 -6.64 -15.44 -10.33
N SER A 73 -5.42 -15.69 -10.78
CA SER A 73 -5.14 -16.19 -12.14
C SER A 73 -4.52 -17.59 -12.11
N GLN A 74 -4.59 -18.28 -10.97
CA GLN A 74 -4.31 -19.70 -10.90
C GLN A 74 -5.64 -20.42 -10.67
N PRO A 75 -6.08 -21.32 -11.57
CA PRO A 75 -7.23 -22.16 -11.29
C PRO A 75 -6.90 -22.92 -10.01
N VAL A 76 -7.78 -22.83 -9.01
CA VAL A 76 -7.72 -23.69 -7.84
C VAL A 76 -7.64 -25.12 -8.36
N ALA A 77 -6.48 -25.76 -8.24
CA ALA A 77 -6.36 -27.19 -8.46
C ALA A 77 -7.20 -27.83 -7.36
N VAL A 78 -8.39 -28.27 -7.73
CA VAL A 78 -9.24 -29.11 -6.89
C VAL A 78 -8.57 -30.49 -6.85
N GLU A 79 -8.12 -30.90 -5.66
CA GLU A 79 -7.79 -32.31 -5.35
C GLU A 79 -9.07 -33.10 -5.04
#